data_AF-A0A0F2LMZ5-F1
#
_entry.id   AF-A0A0F2LMZ5-F1
#
_cell.length_a   1.000
_cell.length_b   1.000
_cell.length_c   1.000
_cell.angle_alpha   90.00
_cell.angle_beta   90.00
_cell.angle_gamma   90.00
#
_symmetry.space_group_name_H-M   'P 1'
#
loop_
_entity.id
_entity.type
_entity.pdbx_description
1 polymer ?
#
loop_
_entity_poly.entity_id
_entity_poly.type
_entity_poly.pdbx_seq_one_letter_code
_entity_poly.pdbx_strand_id
1 'polypeptide(L)'
;FLSLAFIPPPTDYSDAAIAEYASKLGVSKILEISKGLVSSANKAEETIVSTFGFSESVARMIINYMVTWYPDWQKTYNEARPYAEQAKAAIEKARNRLNQMKKYEFLNRVEECLAEAIGDMEPLEDWYADTINCALDEGE
;
A
#
# COMPACT_ATOMS: atom_id res chain seq x y z
N PHE A 1 26.82 -16.96 32.93
CA PHE A 1 25.98 -15.75 32.93
C PHE A 1 25.92 -15.22 31.51
N LEU A 2 24.75 -15.25 30.86
CA LEU A 2 24.52 -14.55 29.59
C LEU A 2 24.17 -13.10 29.95
N SER A 3 25.11 -12.18 29.79
CA SER A 3 24.80 -10.75 29.82
C SER A 3 24.21 -10.36 28.47
N LEU A 4 22.96 -9.89 28.45
CA LEU A 4 22.41 -9.19 27.30
C LEU A 4 23.20 -7.89 27.13
N ALA A 5 24.00 -7.79 26.07
CA ALA A 5 24.70 -6.57 25.72
C ALA A 5 23.68 -5.57 25.16
N PHE A 6 23.38 -4.51 25.94
CA PHE A 6 22.57 -3.41 25.46
C PHE A 6 23.41 -2.53 24.53
N ILE A 7 22.91 -2.31 23.31
CA ILE A 7 23.51 -1.38 22.35
C ILE A 7 22.57 -0.18 22.28
N PRO A 8 22.98 1.01 22.72
CA PRO A 8 22.12 2.18 22.69
C PRO A 8 21.80 2.58 21.24
N PRO A 9 20.56 3.03 20.95
CA PRO A 9 20.21 3.58 19.65
C PRO A 9 21.02 4.85 19.35
N PRO A 10 21.23 5.19 18.06
CA PRO A 10 21.95 6.40 17.69
C PRO A 10 21.14 7.63 18.10
N THR A 11 21.83 8.69 18.50
CA THR A 11 21.22 9.99 18.81
C THR A 11 20.97 10.82 17.55
N ASP A 12 21.69 10.51 16.47
CA ASP A 12 21.50 11.06 15.14
C ASP A 12 20.91 9.99 14.21
N TYR A 13 19.71 10.23 13.67
CA TYR A 13 19.02 9.28 12.80
C TYR A 13 19.45 9.42 11.32
N SER A 14 20.76 9.59 11.10
CA SER A 14 21.33 9.65 9.76
C SER A 14 21.48 8.24 9.16
N ASP A 15 21.52 8.12 7.83
CA ASP A 15 21.71 6.83 7.15
C ASP A 15 22.98 6.10 7.62
N ALA A 16 24.06 6.85 7.84
CA ALA A 16 25.33 6.33 8.33
C ALA A 16 25.21 5.80 9.77
N ALA A 17 24.56 6.55 10.66
CA ALA A 17 24.36 6.15 12.04
C ALA A 17 23.42 4.95 12.18
N ILE A 18 22.38 4.85 11.35
CA ILE A 18 21.49 3.69 11.30
C ILE A 18 22.23 2.46 10.76
N ALA A 19 23.08 2.62 9.74
CA ALA A 19 23.90 1.52 9.22
C ALA A 19 24.91 1.02 10.26
N GLU A 20 25.58 1.94 10.98
CA GLU A 20 26.50 1.61 12.06
C GLU A 20 25.78 0.91 13.22
N TYR A 21 24.62 1.41 13.62
CA TYR A 21 23.80 0.79 14.66
C TYR A 21 23.34 -0.62 14.27
N ALA A 22 22.88 -0.81 13.02
CA ALA A 22 22.52 -2.13 12.50
C ALA A 22 23.71 -3.10 12.48
N SER A 23 24.92 -2.60 12.20
CA SER A 23 26.16 -3.39 12.27
C SER A 23 26.47 -3.83 13.69
N LYS A 24 26.39 -2.91 14.65
CA LYS A 24 26.55 -3.20 16.08
C LYS A 24 25.54 -4.25 16.57
N LEU A 25 24.30 -4.17 16.11
CA LEU A 25 23.23 -5.12 16.43
C LEU A 25 23.34 -6.47 15.66
N GLY A 26 24.23 -6.60 14.68
CA GLY A 26 24.34 -7.79 13.85
C GLY A 26 23.21 -7.98 12.83
N VAL A 27 22.43 -6.93 12.54
CA VAL A 27 21.26 -6.95 11.65
C VAL A 27 21.48 -6.21 10.32
N SER A 28 22.72 -5.82 9.98
CA SER A 28 23.01 -5.12 8.72
C SER A 28 22.48 -5.81 7.47
N LYS A 29 22.58 -7.14 7.41
CA LYS A 29 22.05 -7.91 6.27
C LYS A 29 20.55 -7.75 6.14
N ILE A 30 19.82 -7.74 7.26
CA ILE A 30 18.37 -7.55 7.27
C ILE A 30 18.04 -6.12 6.82
N LEU A 31 18.76 -5.12 7.33
CA LEU A 31 18.56 -3.72 6.92
C LEU A 31 18.72 -3.54 5.39
N GLU A 32 19.77 -4.10 4.80
CA GLU A 32 20.01 -3.97 3.36
C GLU A 32 18.95 -4.70 2.53
N ILE A 33 18.49 -5.87 2.98
CA ILE A 33 17.35 -6.57 2.36
C ILE A 33 16.10 -5.69 2.45
N SER A 34 15.78 -5.15 3.62
CA SER A 34 14.60 -4.29 3.83
C SER A 34 14.63 -3.06 2.93
N LYS A 35 15.77 -2.36 2.81
CA LYS A 35 15.93 -1.22 1.90
C LYS A 35 15.66 -1.62 0.44
N GLY A 36 16.21 -2.76 0.00
CA GLY A 36 15.98 -3.28 -1.35
C GLY A 36 14.51 -3.59 -1.62
N LEU A 37 13.83 -4.24 -0.67
CA LEU A 37 12.41 -4.55 -0.77
C LEU A 37 11.55 -3.28 -0.80
N VAL A 38 11.81 -2.30 0.07
CA VAL A 38 11.07 -1.02 0.09
C VAL A 38 11.26 -0.26 -1.22
N SER A 39 12.50 -0.16 -1.72
CA SER A 39 12.76 0.53 -2.99
C SER A 39 12.04 -0.14 -4.17
N SER A 40 11.98 -1.47 -4.16
CA SER A 40 11.28 -2.27 -5.16
C SER A 40 9.76 -2.06 -5.08
N ALA A 41 9.18 -2.12 -3.87
CA ALA A 41 7.77 -1.88 -3.61
C ALA A 41 7.33 -0.47 -4.03
N ASN A 42 8.10 0.57 -3.68
CA ASN A 42 7.81 1.95 -4.08
C ASN A 42 7.80 2.11 -5.60
N LYS A 43 8.76 1.50 -6.31
CA LYS A 43 8.79 1.55 -7.78
C LYS A 43 7.59 0.83 -8.41
N ALA A 44 7.17 -0.30 -7.82
CA ALA A 44 5.96 -1.00 -8.26
C ALA A 44 4.71 -0.14 -8.02
N GLU A 45 4.60 0.51 -6.85
CA GLU A 45 3.52 1.47 -6.51
C GLU A 45 3.43 2.60 -7.55
N GLU A 46 4.53 3.31 -7.82
CA GLU A 46 4.59 4.39 -8.82
C GLU A 46 4.19 3.92 -10.22
N THR A 47 4.60 2.70 -10.59
CA THR A 47 4.25 2.10 -11.88
C THR A 47 2.75 1.78 -11.96
N ILE A 48 2.15 1.30 -10.86
CA ILE A 48 0.70 1.05 -10.79
C ILE A 48 -0.07 2.37 -10.92
N VAL A 49 0.29 3.39 -10.14
CA VAL A 49 -0.34 4.72 -10.17
C VAL A 49 -0.34 5.28 -11.60
N SER A 50 0.83 5.29 -12.26
CA SER A 50 0.95 5.81 -13.62
C SER A 50 0.22 4.97 -14.68
N THR A 51 0.15 3.64 -14.50
CA THR A 51 -0.50 2.74 -15.46
C THR A 51 -2.02 2.77 -15.35
N PHE A 52 -2.57 2.78 -14.14
CA PHE A 52 -4.00 2.62 -13.91
C PHE A 52 -4.74 3.94 -13.72
N GLY A 53 -4.04 4.99 -13.28
CA GLY A 53 -4.58 6.36 -13.14
C GLY A 53 -5.44 6.58 -11.90
N PHE A 54 -5.27 5.77 -10.85
CA PHE A 54 -5.84 5.98 -9.53
C PHE A 54 -4.77 6.48 -8.54
N SER A 55 -5.22 6.93 -7.37
CA SER A 55 -4.40 7.52 -6.31
C SER A 55 -3.35 6.57 -5.73
N GLU A 56 -2.29 7.18 -5.20
CA GLU A 56 -1.25 6.49 -4.45
C GLU A 56 -1.80 5.66 -3.29
N SER A 57 -2.89 6.11 -2.64
CA SER A 57 -3.51 5.38 -1.53
C SER A 57 -3.98 3.99 -1.95
N VAL A 58 -4.69 3.87 -3.08
CA VAL A 58 -5.14 2.57 -3.59
C VAL A 58 -3.94 1.70 -3.99
N ALA A 59 -2.95 2.27 -4.69
CA ALA A 59 -1.75 1.54 -5.11
C ALA A 59 -0.97 1.00 -3.90
N ARG A 60 -0.76 1.82 -2.88
CA ARG A 60 -0.08 1.48 -1.64
C ARG A 60 -0.80 0.36 -0.90
N MET A 61 -2.14 0.40 -0.81
CA MET A 61 -2.90 -0.67 -0.14
C MET A 61 -2.77 -2.01 -0.87
N ILE A 62 -2.82 -2.01 -2.21
CA ILE A 62 -2.57 -3.21 -3.01
C ILE A 62 -1.16 -3.76 -2.74
N ILE A 63 -0.13 -2.89 -2.81
CA ILE A 63 1.27 -3.30 -2.60
C ILE A 63 1.52 -3.83 -1.19
N ASN A 64 0.86 -3.26 -0.18
CA ASN A 64 1.10 -3.62 1.22
C ASN A 64 0.34 -4.87 1.67
N TYR A 65 -0.88 -5.08 1.17
CA TYR A 65 -1.79 -6.11 1.70
C TYR A 65 -2.05 -7.27 0.74
N MET A 66 -1.94 -7.05 -0.57
CA MET A 66 -2.34 -8.06 -1.57
C MET A 66 -1.17 -8.82 -2.18
N VAL A 67 0.07 -8.37 -1.96
CA VAL A 67 1.25 -8.92 -2.64
C VAL A 67 2.44 -9.11 -1.73
N THR A 68 3.30 -10.05 -2.13
CA THR A 68 4.61 -10.22 -1.53
C THR A 68 5.61 -9.23 -2.11
N TRP A 69 6.45 -8.63 -1.26
CA TRP A 69 7.54 -7.78 -1.72
C TRP A 69 8.73 -8.62 -2.18
N TYR A 70 9.16 -8.42 -3.41
CA TYR A 70 10.36 -9.03 -3.97
C TYR A 70 11.47 -8.00 -4.19
N PRO A 71 12.75 -8.41 -4.21
CA PRO A 71 13.84 -7.54 -4.61
C PRO A 71 13.71 -7.06 -6.07
N ASP A 72 13.07 -7.87 -6.92
CA ASP A 72 12.73 -7.50 -8.28
C ASP A 72 11.36 -6.80 -8.33
N TRP A 73 11.38 -5.50 -8.60
CA TRP A 73 10.18 -4.66 -8.68
C TRP A 73 9.20 -5.13 -9.76
N GLN A 74 9.69 -5.73 -10.84
CA GLN A 74 8.80 -6.22 -11.90
C GLN A 74 7.97 -7.40 -11.40
N LYS A 75 8.54 -8.24 -10.54
CA LYS A 75 7.81 -9.35 -9.94
C LYS A 75 6.72 -8.84 -8.99
N THR A 76 7.05 -7.90 -8.12
CA THR A 76 6.07 -7.23 -7.24
C THR A 76 4.95 -6.58 -8.07
N TYR A 77 5.30 -5.83 -9.13
CA TYR A 77 4.35 -5.21 -10.04
C TYR A 77 3.44 -6.24 -10.74
N ASN A 78 4.01 -7.32 -11.27
CA ASN A 78 3.25 -8.34 -12.00
C ASN A 78 2.27 -9.07 -11.08
N GLU A 79 2.63 -9.28 -9.81
CA GLU A 79 1.72 -9.84 -8.80
C GLU A 79 0.61 -8.86 -8.42
N ALA A 80 0.92 -7.56 -8.37
CA ALA A 80 -0.03 -6.50 -8.03
C ALA A 80 -1.01 -6.16 -9.16
N ARG A 81 -0.58 -6.31 -10.41
CA ARG A 81 -1.34 -5.94 -11.61
C ARG A 81 -2.79 -6.48 -11.64
N PRO A 82 -3.07 -7.78 -11.41
CA PRO A 82 -4.45 -8.26 -11.42
C PRO A 82 -5.33 -7.58 -10.36
N TYR A 83 -4.79 -7.25 -9.18
CA TYR A 83 -5.54 -6.52 -8.16
C TYR A 83 -5.78 -5.07 -8.56
N ALA A 84 -4.80 -4.42 -9.20
CA ALA A 84 -4.96 -3.07 -9.74
C ALA A 84 -6.03 -2.99 -10.85
N GLU A 85 -6.13 -4.03 -11.70
CA GLU A 85 -7.20 -4.16 -12.70
C GLU A 85 -8.58 -4.25 -12.03
N GLN A 86 -8.72 -5.05 -10.96
CA GLN A 86 -9.97 -5.15 -10.20
C GLN A 86 -10.32 -3.86 -9.46
N ALA A 87 -9.34 -3.21 -8.84
CA ALA A 87 -9.50 -1.93 -8.17
C ALA A 87 -10.03 -0.86 -9.14
N LYS A 88 -9.45 -0.77 -10.34
CA LYS A 88 -9.92 0.14 -11.38
C LYS A 88 -11.36 -0.13 -11.78
N ALA A 89 -11.73 -1.40 -11.98
CA ALA A 89 -13.10 -1.78 -12.29
C ALA A 89 -14.08 -1.41 -11.17
N ALA A 90 -13.70 -1.61 -9.90
CA ALA A 90 -14.49 -1.22 -8.74
C ALA A 90 -14.69 0.30 -8.67
N ILE A 91 -13.62 1.09 -8.86
CA ILE A 91 -13.68 2.58 -8.89
C ILE A 91 -14.63 3.06 -10.00
N GLU A 92 -14.46 2.55 -11.22
CA GLU A 92 -15.29 2.97 -12.36
C GLU A 92 -16.76 2.61 -12.13
N LYS A 93 -17.03 1.40 -11.64
CA LYS A 93 -18.38 0.95 -11.30
C LYS A 93 -19.00 1.80 -10.19
N ALA A 94 -18.25 2.12 -9.15
CA ALA A 94 -18.71 2.96 -8.04
C ALA A 94 -19.02 4.39 -8.49
N ARG A 95 -18.10 5.03 -9.24
CA ARG A 95 -18.32 6.36 -9.83
C ARG A 95 -19.55 6.39 -10.73
N ASN A 96 -19.71 5.39 -11.58
CA ASN A 96 -20.88 5.27 -12.45
C ASN A 96 -22.18 5.16 -11.66
N ARG A 97 -22.18 4.39 -10.56
CA ARG A 97 -23.34 4.27 -9.68
C ARG A 97 -23.69 5.59 -9.00
N LEU A 98 -22.71 6.30 -8.44
CA LEU A 98 -22.91 7.61 -7.82
C LEU A 98 -23.43 8.65 -8.83
N ASN A 99 -22.91 8.64 -10.05
CA ASN A 99 -23.41 9.47 -11.15
C ASN A 99 -24.88 9.18 -11.49
N GLN A 100 -25.29 7.91 -11.53
CA GLN A 100 -26.69 7.53 -11.75
C GLN A 100 -27.61 7.99 -10.62
N MET A 101 -27.11 7.97 -9.39
CA MET A 101 -27.80 8.46 -8.20
C MET A 101 -27.77 10.00 -8.08
N LYS A 102 -27.03 10.69 -8.97
CA LYS A 102 -26.78 12.13 -8.93
C LYS A 102 -26.09 12.59 -7.63
N LYS A 103 -25.27 11.71 -7.05
CA LYS A 103 -24.52 11.90 -5.81
C LYS A 103 -23.09 12.32 -6.11
N TYR A 104 -22.94 13.45 -6.79
CA TYR A 104 -21.64 13.93 -7.29
C TYR A 104 -20.69 14.34 -6.16
N GLU A 105 -21.25 14.76 -5.03
CA GLU A 105 -20.54 15.17 -3.81
C GLU A 105 -19.66 14.06 -3.22
N PHE A 106 -19.95 12.78 -3.51
CA PHE A 106 -19.21 11.63 -2.97
C PHE A 106 -18.19 11.02 -3.94
N LEU A 107 -18.07 11.54 -5.17
CA LEU A 107 -17.16 10.98 -6.18
C LEU A 107 -15.69 11.02 -5.78
N ASN A 108 -15.30 12.00 -4.94
CA ASN A 108 -13.96 12.15 -4.41
C ASN A 108 -13.62 11.11 -3.33
N ARG A 109 -14.61 10.54 -2.64
CA ARG A 109 -14.42 9.53 -1.58
C ARG A 109 -14.19 8.12 -2.11
N VAL A 110 -14.54 7.85 -3.37
CA VAL A 110 -14.51 6.49 -3.95
C VAL A 110 -13.15 5.81 -3.79
N GLU A 111 -12.06 6.51 -4.08
CA GLU A 111 -10.74 5.89 -4.02
C GLU A 111 -10.22 5.72 -2.58
N GLU A 112 -10.61 6.63 -1.68
CA GLU A 112 -10.30 6.53 -0.25
C GLU A 112 -11.02 5.32 0.37
N CYS A 113 -12.32 5.19 0.12
CA CYS A 113 -13.13 4.06 0.58
C CYS A 113 -12.66 2.73 -0.02
N LEU A 114 -12.22 2.71 -1.28
CA LEU A 114 -11.64 1.49 -1.83
C LEU A 114 -10.30 1.15 -1.16
N ALA A 115 -9.45 2.15 -0.88
CA ALA A 115 -8.20 1.91 -0.16
C ALA A 115 -8.47 1.34 1.25
N GLU A 116 -9.50 1.81 1.94
CA GLU A 116 -9.96 1.27 3.23
C GLU A 116 -10.40 -0.19 3.11
N ALA A 117 -11.28 -0.53 2.17
CA ALA A 117 -11.71 -1.91 1.93
C ALA A 117 -10.53 -2.87 1.63
N ILE A 118 -9.53 -2.41 0.87
CA ILE A 118 -8.30 -3.20 0.61
C ILE A 118 -7.49 -3.36 1.91
N GLY A 119 -7.36 -2.29 2.70
CA GLY A 119 -6.64 -2.31 3.98
C GLY A 119 -7.28 -3.22 5.02
N ASP A 120 -8.61 -3.30 5.03
CA ASP A 120 -9.40 -4.21 5.86
C ASP A 120 -9.40 -5.65 5.35
N MET A 121 -8.75 -5.89 4.20
CA MET A 121 -8.61 -7.19 3.55
C MET A 121 -9.95 -7.80 3.12
N GLU A 122 -10.90 -6.95 2.73
CA GLU A 122 -12.19 -7.40 2.21
C GLU A 122 -11.99 -8.22 0.92
N PRO A 123 -12.83 -9.24 0.67
CA PRO A 123 -12.78 -10.03 -0.55
C PRO A 123 -12.92 -9.15 -1.81
N LEU A 124 -12.24 -9.54 -2.89
CA LEU A 124 -12.23 -8.78 -4.15
C LEU A 124 -13.64 -8.53 -4.70
N GLU A 125 -14.53 -9.50 -4.52
CA GLU A 125 -15.94 -9.41 -4.93
C GLU A 125 -16.72 -8.32 -4.18
N ASP A 126 -16.31 -7.98 -2.97
CA ASP A 126 -17.01 -7.07 -2.07
C ASP A 126 -16.49 -5.63 -2.19
N TRP A 127 -15.28 -5.43 -2.74
CA TRP A 127 -14.66 -4.11 -2.93
C TRP A 127 -15.61 -3.05 -3.50
N TYR A 128 -16.42 -3.39 -4.51
CA TYR A 128 -17.40 -2.45 -5.05
C TYR A 128 -18.51 -2.09 -4.05
N ALA A 129 -19.07 -3.09 -3.35
CA ALA A 129 -20.16 -2.89 -2.42
C ALA A 129 -19.70 -2.04 -1.23
N ASP A 130 -18.54 -2.38 -0.65
CA ASP A 130 -17.98 -1.68 0.50
C ASP A 130 -17.54 -0.26 0.14
N THR A 131 -16.93 -0.08 -1.03
CA THR A 131 -16.60 1.26 -1.54
C THR A 131 -17.83 2.15 -1.64
N ILE A 132 -18.94 1.62 -2.17
CA ILE A 132 -20.19 2.38 -2.30
C ILE A 132 -20.81 2.67 -0.92
N ASN A 133 -20.83 1.68 -0.03
CA ASN A 133 -21.38 1.83 1.31
C ASN A 133 -20.61 2.90 2.08
N CYS A 134 -19.28 2.82 2.12
CA CYS A 134 -18.41 3.82 2.74
C CYS A 134 -18.58 5.21 2.12
N ALA A 135 -18.62 5.32 0.79
CA ALA A 135 -18.71 6.62 0.13
C ALA A 135 -20.05 7.34 0.42
N LEU A 136 -21.12 6.56 0.56
CA LEU A 136 -22.47 7.03 0.88
C LEU A 136 -22.72 7.16 2.38
N ASP A 137 -21.84 6.64 3.23
CA ASP A 137 -21.98 6.77 4.68
C ASP A 137 -21.70 8.24 5.05
N GLU A 138 -22.80 8.96 5.32
CA GLU A 138 -22.79 10.27 5.95
C GLU A 138 -22.52 10.01 7.42
N GLY A 139 -21.24 9.94 7.83
CA GLY A 139 -20.87 9.63 9.21
C GLY A 139 -21.81 10.32 10.21
N GLU A 140 -22.59 9.52 10.93
CA GLU A 140 -23.60 9.96 11.90
C GLU A 140 -23.00 10.86 13.00
#